data_AF-A0A2A3JBY9-F1
#
_entry.id   AF-A0A2A3JBY9-F1
#
_cell.length_a   1.000
_cell.length_b   1.000
_cell.length_c   1.000
_cell.angle_alpha   90.00
_cell.angle_beta   90.00
_cell.angle_gamma   90.00
#
_symmetry.space_group_name_H-M   'P 1'
#
loop_
_entity.id
_entity.type
_entity.pdbx_description
1 polymer ?
#
loop_
_entity_poly.entity_id
_entity_poly.type
_entity_poly.pdbx_seq_one_letter_code
_entity_poly.pdbx_strand_id
1 'polypeptide(L)'
;MLGYPSTGSLGVTQQLVWRIADASADRLAALATGDGGKDAVRSTADNWIKAFGKGAGGKVAADFYDEGSERQTVVLYFQDTGQTKEISVRLDGNAGDDGWHVLMDEPSMKEATAEPTWAPRTPGVSGSSRTR
;
A
#
# COMPACT_ATOMS: atom_id res chain seq x y z
N MET A 1 7.33 -7.77 -13.22
CA MET A 1 7.98 -8.96 -12.64
C MET A 1 7.91 -8.83 -11.13
N LEU A 2 7.75 -9.92 -10.39
CA LEU A 2 7.87 -9.87 -8.93
C LEU A 2 9.30 -9.47 -8.57
N GLY A 3 9.42 -8.45 -7.74
CA GLY A 3 10.68 -7.95 -7.20
C GLY A 3 10.90 -8.44 -5.77
N TYR A 4 12.10 -8.20 -5.25
CA TYR A 4 12.40 -8.43 -3.84
C TYR A 4 12.15 -7.15 -3.04
N PRO A 5 11.45 -7.23 -1.90
CA PRO A 5 11.34 -6.08 -1.01
C PRO A 5 12.69 -5.78 -0.34
N SER A 6 12.92 -4.51 -0.04
CA SER A 6 13.92 -4.13 0.96
C SER A 6 13.32 -4.31 2.36
N THR A 7 14.16 -4.28 3.40
CA THR A 7 13.66 -4.31 4.79
C THR A 7 12.68 -3.17 5.06
N GLY A 8 12.99 -1.96 4.58
CA GLY A 8 12.15 -0.78 4.78
C GLY A 8 10.84 -0.83 3.99
N SER A 9 10.85 -1.27 2.73
CA SER A 9 9.62 -1.40 1.94
C SER A 9 8.69 -2.48 2.51
N LEU A 10 9.25 -3.61 2.96
CA LEU A 10 8.50 -4.63 3.68
C LEU A 10 7.93 -4.09 5.00
N GLY A 11 8.74 -3.36 5.77
CA GLY A 11 8.37 -2.80 7.06
C GLY A 11 7.21 -1.80 6.97
N VAL A 12 7.26 -0.86 6.02
CA VAL A 12 6.19 0.13 5.84
C VAL A 12 4.89 -0.52 5.38
N THR A 13 4.96 -1.54 4.51
CA THR A 13 3.79 -2.31 4.07
C THR A 13 3.14 -3.05 5.24
N GLN A 14 3.92 -3.68 6.13
CA GLN A 14 3.37 -4.33 7.33
C GLN A 14 2.67 -3.32 8.25
N GLN A 15 3.32 -2.18 8.52
CA GLN A 15 2.73 -1.13 9.35
C GLN A 15 1.44 -0.57 8.75
N LEU A 16 1.37 -0.41 7.43
CA LEU A 16 0.16 0.01 6.74
C LEU A 16 -1.00 -0.95 7.03
N VAL A 17 -0.79 -2.25 6.82
CA VAL A 17 -1.82 -3.27 7.05
C VAL A 17 -2.29 -3.27 8.51
N TRP A 18 -1.37 -3.22 9.47
CA TRP A 18 -1.73 -3.16 10.89
C TRP A 18 -2.52 -1.90 11.25
N ARG A 19 -2.12 -0.73 10.74
CA ARG A 19 -2.81 0.54 11.03
C ARG A 19 -4.22 0.60 10.40
N ILE A 20 -4.41 -0.05 9.25
CA ILE A 20 -5.74 -0.26 8.65
C ILE A 20 -6.58 -1.18 9.55
N ALA A 21 -6.02 -2.30 10.01
CA ALA A 21 -6.70 -3.26 10.88
C ALA A 21 -7.08 -2.65 12.25
N ASP A 22 -6.22 -1.82 12.82
CA ASP A 22 -6.43 -1.11 14.09
C ASP A 22 -7.41 0.08 13.96
N ALA A 23 -7.90 0.38 12.75
CA ALA A 23 -8.73 1.54 12.44
C ALA A 23 -8.14 2.88 12.93
N SER A 24 -6.80 3.01 12.89
CA SER A 24 -6.09 4.17 13.42
C SER A 24 -5.68 5.15 12.32
N ALA A 25 -6.60 6.03 11.92
CA ALA A 25 -6.40 6.93 10.79
C ALA A 25 -5.22 7.90 10.96
N ASP A 26 -4.97 8.43 12.16
CA ASP A 26 -3.82 9.32 12.41
C ASP A 26 -2.49 8.57 12.29
N ARG A 27 -2.42 7.35 12.83
CA ARG A 27 -1.24 6.51 12.65
C ARG A 27 -1.10 6.15 11.18
N LEU A 28 -2.15 5.77 10.49
CA LEU A 28 -2.10 5.42 9.08
C LEU A 28 -1.59 6.59 8.23
N ALA A 29 -2.14 7.79 8.44
CA ALA A 29 -1.72 9.03 7.80
C ALA A 29 -0.25 9.39 8.08
N ALA A 30 0.29 9.02 9.25
CA ALA A 30 1.71 9.24 9.56
C ALA A 30 2.68 8.38 8.73
N LEU A 31 2.20 7.41 7.96
CA LEU A 31 3.02 6.70 6.95
C LEU A 31 3.13 7.47 5.63
N ALA A 32 2.36 8.53 5.42
CA ALA A 32 2.29 9.21 4.15
C ALA A 32 3.61 9.88 3.76
N THR A 33 3.84 10.03 2.46
CA THR A 33 4.97 10.81 1.93
C THR A 33 4.78 12.30 2.24
N GLY A 34 5.88 13.01 2.50
CA GLY A 34 5.82 14.43 2.90
C GLY A 34 5.32 15.41 1.84
N ASP A 35 5.23 14.99 0.57
CA ASP A 35 4.73 15.80 -0.55
C ASP A 35 3.20 15.71 -0.74
N GLY A 36 2.49 14.89 0.05
CA GLY A 36 1.03 14.80 0.05
C GLY A 36 0.36 15.94 0.82
N GLY A 37 -0.77 16.44 0.31
CA GLY A 37 -1.61 17.39 1.05
C GLY A 37 -2.27 16.74 2.27
N LYS A 38 -2.20 17.37 3.45
CA LYS A 38 -2.69 16.81 4.73
C LYS A 38 -4.14 16.30 4.66
N ASP A 39 -5.02 17.05 4.01
CA ASP A 39 -6.44 16.69 3.89
C ASP A 39 -6.65 15.48 2.97
N ALA A 40 -5.87 15.38 1.90
CA ALA A 40 -5.90 14.24 0.98
C ALA A 40 -5.35 12.97 1.64
N VAL A 41 -4.24 13.10 2.38
CA VAL A 41 -3.66 12.02 3.18
C VAL A 41 -4.67 11.50 4.21
N ARG A 42 -5.30 12.41 4.95
CA ARG A 42 -6.28 12.04 5.97
C ARG A 42 -7.51 11.36 5.35
N SER A 43 -8.04 11.92 4.27
CA SER A 43 -9.19 11.34 3.56
C SER A 43 -8.86 9.95 2.99
N THR A 44 -7.66 9.77 2.42
CA THR A 44 -7.18 8.47 1.95
C THR A 44 -7.12 7.45 3.09
N ALA A 45 -6.57 7.84 4.25
CA ALA A 45 -6.49 6.98 5.42
C ALA A 45 -7.87 6.52 5.92
N ASP A 46 -8.81 7.47 6.07
CA ASP A 46 -10.18 7.16 6.49
C ASP A 46 -10.88 6.23 5.48
N ASN A 47 -10.69 6.47 4.17
CA ASN A 47 -11.25 5.63 3.12
C ASN A 47 -10.67 4.21 3.13
N TRP A 48 -9.35 4.06 3.28
CA TRP A 48 -8.71 2.74 3.34
C TRP A 48 -9.14 1.94 4.57
N ILE A 49 -9.26 2.57 5.74
CA ILE A 49 -9.79 1.92 6.95
C ILE A 49 -11.23 1.44 6.71
N LYS A 50 -12.08 2.31 6.16
CA LYS A 50 -13.47 1.97 5.88
C LYS A 50 -13.61 0.84 4.86
N ALA A 51 -12.79 0.84 3.82
CA ALA A 51 -12.87 -0.12 2.73
C ALA A 51 -12.23 -1.47 3.05
N PHE A 52 -11.09 -1.46 3.74
CA PHE A 52 -10.21 -2.62 3.87
C PHE A 52 -10.00 -3.08 5.31
N GLY A 53 -10.54 -2.40 6.33
CA GLY A 53 -10.37 -2.75 7.74
C GLY A 53 -10.70 -4.20 8.07
N LYS A 54 -11.82 -4.72 7.53
CA LYS A 54 -12.19 -6.14 7.69
C LYS A 54 -11.16 -7.08 7.07
N GLY A 55 -10.69 -6.78 5.87
CA GLY A 55 -9.70 -7.60 5.17
C GLY A 55 -8.33 -7.56 5.82
N ALA A 56 -7.91 -6.39 6.30
CA ALA A 56 -6.63 -6.18 6.97
C ALA A 56 -6.54 -6.88 8.34
N GLY A 57 -7.68 -7.03 9.05
CA GLY A 57 -7.74 -7.83 10.28
C GLY A 57 -7.65 -9.34 10.07
N GLY A 58 -7.61 -9.80 8.80
CA GLY A 58 -7.55 -11.19 8.40
C GLY A 58 -6.19 -11.58 7.79
N LYS A 59 -6.21 -12.57 6.89
CA LYS A 59 -5.02 -12.95 6.12
C LYS A 59 -4.77 -11.97 4.98
N VAL A 60 -3.58 -11.39 4.95
CA VAL A 60 -3.13 -10.50 3.87
C VAL A 60 -1.89 -11.09 3.20
N ALA A 61 -1.91 -11.18 1.88
CA ALA A 61 -0.71 -11.43 1.07
C ALA A 61 -0.28 -10.13 0.38
N ALA A 62 1.02 -10.00 0.11
CA ALA A 62 1.57 -8.83 -0.56
C ALA A 62 2.56 -9.28 -1.64
N ASP A 63 2.31 -8.87 -2.88
CA ASP A 63 3.27 -9.03 -3.96
C ASP A 63 4.00 -7.70 -4.17
N PHE A 64 5.33 -7.77 -4.15
CA PHE A 64 6.19 -6.63 -4.39
C PHE A 64 6.62 -6.67 -5.85
N TYR A 65 6.40 -5.58 -6.58
CA TYR A 65 6.71 -5.45 -7.99
C TYR A 65 7.84 -4.42 -8.19
N ASP A 66 8.71 -4.74 -9.15
CA ASP A 66 9.92 -3.97 -9.46
C ASP A 66 10.96 -3.90 -8.32
N GLU A 67 12.13 -3.34 -8.62
CA GLU A 67 13.25 -3.27 -7.68
C GLU A 67 13.00 -2.20 -6.60
N GLY A 68 12.97 -2.64 -5.35
CA GLY A 68 12.69 -1.79 -4.18
C GLY A 68 13.87 -0.98 -3.67
N SER A 69 14.65 -0.35 -4.56
CA SER A 69 15.80 0.49 -4.17
C SER A 69 15.37 1.87 -3.66
N GLU A 70 14.40 2.50 -4.31
CA GLU A 70 13.87 3.82 -3.90
C GLU A 70 12.33 3.91 -3.95
N ARG A 71 11.70 3.10 -4.79
CA ARG A 71 10.25 3.04 -4.99
C ARG A 71 9.84 1.60 -5.23
N GLN A 72 8.66 1.22 -4.77
CA GLN A 72 8.13 -0.11 -5.02
C GLN A 72 6.61 -0.07 -5.12
N THR A 73 6.08 -0.75 -6.14
CA THR A 73 4.64 -1.01 -6.23
C THR A 73 4.34 -2.28 -5.44
N VAL A 74 3.35 -2.23 -4.56
CA VAL A 74 2.92 -3.38 -3.77
C VAL A 74 1.44 -3.63 -4.02
N VAL A 75 1.09 -4.89 -4.29
CA VAL A 75 -0.30 -5.30 -4.41
C VAL A 75 -0.67 -6.12 -3.18
N LEU A 76 -1.62 -5.61 -2.41
CA LEU A 76 -2.19 -6.26 -1.23
C LEU A 76 -3.40 -7.08 -1.64
N TYR A 77 -3.46 -8.31 -1.13
CA TYR A 77 -4.55 -9.25 -1.34
C TYR A 77 -5.18 -9.58 0.01
N PHE A 78 -6.39 -9.07 0.24
CA PHE A 78 -7.15 -9.30 1.46
C PHE A 78 -7.98 -10.59 1.30
N GLN A 79 -7.43 -11.72 1.75
CA GLN A 79 -7.93 -13.06 1.40
C GLN A 79 -9.38 -13.28 1.85
N ASP A 80 -9.76 -12.78 3.02
CA ASP A 80 -11.08 -13.00 3.60
C ASP A 80 -12.19 -12.18 2.92
N THR A 81 -11.84 -11.07 2.25
CA THR A 81 -12.79 -10.22 1.53
C THR A 81 -12.67 -10.32 0.02
N GLY A 82 -11.61 -10.95 -0.50
CA GLY A 82 -11.30 -11.01 -1.92
C GLY A 82 -10.88 -9.67 -2.54
N GLN A 83 -10.73 -8.63 -1.72
CA GLN A 83 -10.36 -7.29 -2.19
C GLN A 83 -8.87 -7.24 -2.52
N THR A 84 -8.53 -6.43 -3.52
CA THR A 84 -7.14 -6.18 -3.92
C THR A 84 -6.87 -4.68 -3.89
N LYS A 85 -5.70 -4.29 -3.38
CA LYS A 85 -5.28 -2.89 -3.34
C LYS A 85 -3.84 -2.72 -3.82
N GLU A 86 -3.63 -1.89 -4.82
CA GLU A 86 -2.29 -1.40 -5.17
C GLU A 86 -1.92 -0.22 -4.27
N ILE A 87 -0.68 -0.22 -3.77
CA ILE A 87 -0.06 0.91 -3.10
C ILE A 87 1.30 1.20 -3.72
N SER A 88 1.73 2.45 -3.63
CA SER A 88 3.10 2.84 -3.94
C SER A 88 3.83 3.20 -2.66
N VAL A 89 4.95 2.53 -2.40
CA VAL A 89 5.85 2.86 -1.30
C VAL A 89 7.13 3.48 -1.87
N ARG A 90 7.71 4.47 -1.19
CA ARG A 90 8.93 5.16 -1.65
C ARG A 90 9.67 5.87 -0.55
N LEU A 91 10.94 6.17 -0.79
CA LEU A 91 11.73 7.07 0.02
C LEU A 91 11.25 8.53 -0.16
N ASP A 92 11.15 9.30 0.92
CA ASP A 92 10.70 10.71 0.90
C ASP A 92 11.85 11.74 1.01
N GLY A 93 13.10 11.27 1.07
CA GLY A 93 14.29 12.11 1.09
C GLY A 93 14.69 12.66 2.47
N ASN A 94 13.94 12.41 3.55
CA ASN A 94 14.35 12.75 4.92
C ASN A 94 14.86 11.50 5.65
N ALA A 95 16.17 11.32 5.64
CA ALA A 95 16.82 10.08 6.08
C ALA A 95 16.87 9.89 7.61
N GLY A 96 16.35 8.73 8.04
CA GLY A 96 16.60 8.02 9.32
C GLY A 96 15.32 7.35 9.86
N ASP A 97 15.18 6.05 10.12
CA ASP A 97 16.07 4.87 9.98
C ASP A 97 15.50 3.81 9.01
N ASP A 98 14.47 4.16 8.23
CA ASP A 98 14.10 3.41 7.02
C ASP A 98 13.56 4.33 5.92
N GLY A 99 13.05 5.54 6.23
CA GLY A 99 12.70 6.58 5.24
C GLY A 99 11.62 6.19 4.21
N TRP A 100 11.04 5.00 4.31
CA TRP A 100 9.98 4.52 3.42
C TRP A 100 8.63 5.02 3.89
N HIS A 101 7.90 5.61 2.96
CA HIS A 101 6.57 6.16 3.14
C HIS A 101 5.62 5.59 2.08
N VAL A 102 4.33 5.79 2.30
CA VAL A 102 3.25 5.38 1.39
C VAL A 102 2.73 6.62 0.68
N LEU A 103 2.61 6.55 -0.65
CA LEU A 103 1.88 7.58 -1.37
C LEU A 103 0.38 7.46 -1.04
N MET A 104 -0.20 8.51 -0.48
CA MET A 104 -1.61 8.57 -0.06
C MET A 104 -2.32 9.74 -0.74
N ASP A 105 -2.78 9.52 -1.97
CA ASP A 105 -3.34 10.52 -2.88
C ASP A 105 -4.71 10.14 -3.45
N GLU A 106 -5.49 9.35 -2.70
CA GLU A 106 -6.80 8.82 -3.09
C GLU A 106 -7.92 9.35 -2.17
N PRO A 107 -8.20 10.66 -2.20
CA PRO A 107 -9.11 11.30 -1.26
C PRO A 107 -10.56 10.87 -1.44
N SER A 108 -10.94 10.30 -2.58
CA SER A 108 -12.29 9.77 -2.80
C SER A 108 -12.38 8.26 -2.57
N MET A 109 -13.53 7.79 -2.08
CA MET A 109 -13.78 6.34 -1.92
C MET A 109 -13.61 5.57 -3.25
N LYS A 110 -13.95 6.18 -4.38
CA LYS A 110 -13.83 5.55 -5.70
C LYS A 110 -12.37 5.27 -6.06
N GLU A 111 -11.46 6.22 -5.81
CA GLU A 111 -10.02 6.05 -6.02
C GLU A 111 -9.46 5.07 -5.00
N ALA A 112 -9.83 5.24 -3.72
CA ALA A 112 -9.37 4.40 -2.62
C ALA A 112 -9.62 2.90 -2.85
N THR A 113 -10.76 2.55 -3.45
CA THR A 113 -11.15 1.16 -3.73
C THR A 113 -10.91 0.72 -5.16
N ALA A 114 -10.20 1.50 -5.97
CA ALA A 114 -9.89 1.08 -7.33
C ALA A 114 -8.97 -0.15 -7.31
N GLU A 115 -9.44 -1.24 -7.91
CA GLU A 115 -8.63 -2.45 -8.08
C GLU A 115 -7.62 -2.26 -9.22
N PRO A 116 -6.38 -2.76 -9.07
CA PRO A 116 -5.41 -2.74 -10.16
C PRO A 116 -5.90 -3.60 -11.33
N THR A 117 -5.89 -3.04 -12.54
CA THR A 117 -6.33 -3.76 -13.76
C THR A 117 -5.27 -4.70 -14.33
N TRP A 118 -4.03 -4.60 -13.84
CA TRP A 118 -2.86 -5.30 -14.38
C TRP A 118 -2.37 -6.46 -13.49
N ALA A 119 -2.70 -6.45 -12.19
CA ALA A 119 -2.21 -7.43 -11.24
C ALA A 119 -3.00 -8.75 -11.35
N PRO A 120 -2.35 -9.93 -11.27
CA PRO A 120 -3.05 -11.20 -11.15
C PRO A 120 -3.95 -11.23 -9.92
N ARG A 121 -5.09 -11.93 -10.02
CA ARG A 121 -6.03 -12.09 -8.89
C ARG A 121 -5.48 -12.99 -7.78
N THR A 122 -4.50 -13.83 -8.10
CA THR A 122 -3.87 -14.75 -7.15
C THR A 122 -2.46 -14.25 -6.86
N PRO A 123 -2.09 -14.04 -5.57
CA PRO A 123 -0.75 -13.60 -5.20
C PRO A 123 0.31 -14.62 -5.60
N GLY A 124 1.54 -14.16 -5.80
CA GLY A 124 2.70 -14.98 -6.16
C GLY A 124 2.73 -15.44 -7.62
N VAL A 125 1.73 -15.07 -8.42
CA VAL A 125 1.74 -15.30 -9.87
C VAL A 125 2.42 -14.10 -10.53
N SER A 126 3.45 -14.32 -11.34
CA SER A 126 4.02 -13.24 -12.14
C SER A 126 3.00 -12.82 -13.22
N GLY A 127 2.42 -11.63 -13.08
CA GLY A 127 1.57 -11.04 -14.10
C GLY A 127 2.33 -10.82 -15.41
N SER A 128 1.62 -10.88 -16.55
CA SER A 128 2.17 -10.61 -17.86
C SER A 128 2.94 -9.29 -17.86
N SER A 129 4.18 -9.36 -18.32
CA SER A 129 5.16 -8.27 -18.44
C SER A 129 4.53 -6.93 -18.82
N ARG A 130 4.86 -5.85 -18.08
CA ARG A 130 4.72 -4.48 -18.57
C ARG A 130 5.50 -4.38 -19.89
N THR A 131 4.81 -4.45 -21.02
CA THR A 131 5.35 -3.94 -22.28
C THR A 131 5.50 -2.44 -22.09
N ARG A 132 6.75 -2.02 -22.06
CA ARG A 132 7.20 -0.63 -22.00
C ARG A 132 6.79 0.13 -23.24
#